data_AF-A0A511N1I8-F1
#
_entry.id   AF-A0A511N1I8-F1
#
_cell.length_a   1.000
_cell.length_b   1.000
_cell.length_c   1.000
_cell.angle_alpha   90.00
_cell.angle_beta   90.00
_cell.angle_gamma   90.00
#
_symmetry.space_group_name_H-M   'P 1'
#
loop_
_entity.id
_entity.type
_entity.pdbx_description
1 polymer ?
#
loop_
_entity_poly.entity_id
_entity_poly.type
_entity_poly.pdbx_seq_one_letter_code
_entity_poly.pdbx_strand_id
1 'polypeptide(L)'
;MKTYGIALLTVLLASCSSTRPPSPTPTKPTTALPQLLEIQVEGIGTAKMSSSARILAPQNTLARQALVPVQGRLQFKALGASSFDIEATGKRYISAVYQVTNNTGHDLNNLSFVGVNLDDTDGDSSNNAMQPTAGNTAFAKLKFFNGSDASSKADLLSPGPLYSYDIPSNQAVLNPAGPTFNPAVDTSKLIPETPTGLSMNVLNFGWTLEGNFPAGTSRNVTFSMSFDLAEDPHDDPYSFSLMAAFAEEPVDPFNITLDFSGDTVLTDAQKATIRQAADRWEQVITHGLNDVQDGETLIDDLVISVRAYPFSSPGFLAQAGATHNRASNMLPFRGILEINQLNLEKMMTQNTLKNVVLHEMGHVLGFNTDWNSPFVAKMTYNWSWCGGATSIVFNGVRAMQEYQALGGSGGVPVQQDGRPGTCAHWQESSLGDDIMTTFLTGSGPLSRITVATLGDIGYRVNVAAGDPLTLPGTGLLAPTQQEKGLEFKEHIIKGIVVPGT
;
A
#
# COMPACT_ATOMS: atom_id res chain seq x y z
N MET A 1 -2.01 -18.96 -92.62
CA MET A 1 -1.13 -19.19 -91.46
C MET A 1 -1.66 -18.36 -90.30
N LYS A 2 -2.05 -19.06 -89.22
CA LYS A 2 -2.13 -18.68 -87.80
C LYS A 2 -2.79 -17.35 -87.37
N THR A 3 -4.00 -17.55 -86.84
CA THR A 3 -4.70 -16.92 -85.71
C THR A 3 -3.79 -16.32 -84.62
N TYR A 4 -4.14 -15.14 -84.10
CA TYR A 4 -3.76 -14.70 -82.75
C TYR A 4 -5.02 -14.27 -81.99
N GLY A 5 -5.33 -15.06 -80.97
CA GLY A 5 -6.46 -14.89 -80.07
C GLY A 5 -6.17 -13.88 -78.97
N ILE A 6 -7.25 -13.26 -78.53
CA ILE A 6 -7.37 -12.40 -77.36
C ILE A 6 -7.09 -13.25 -76.11
N ALA A 7 -6.15 -12.81 -75.27
CA ALA A 7 -5.98 -13.34 -73.92
C ALA A 7 -6.37 -12.23 -72.92
N LEU A 8 -7.51 -12.43 -72.26
CA LEU A 8 -7.91 -11.72 -71.05
C LEU A 8 -6.87 -11.99 -69.97
N LEU A 9 -6.30 -10.92 -69.40
CA LEU A 9 -5.44 -11.00 -68.22
C LEU A 9 -6.31 -10.85 -66.97
N THR A 10 -6.56 -11.95 -66.27
CA THR A 10 -7.15 -11.99 -64.94
C THR A 10 -6.17 -11.44 -63.91
N VAL A 11 -6.53 -10.33 -63.26
CA VAL A 11 -5.79 -9.78 -62.11
C VAL A 11 -6.17 -10.59 -60.87
N LEU A 12 -5.29 -11.49 -60.42
CA LEU A 12 -5.35 -12.08 -59.08
C LEU A 12 -4.86 -11.05 -58.06
N LEU A 13 -5.76 -10.59 -57.19
CA LEU A 13 -5.40 -9.91 -55.94
C LEU A 13 -4.84 -10.96 -54.96
N ALA A 14 -3.52 -11.01 -54.83
CA ALA A 14 -2.87 -11.73 -53.75
C ALA A 14 -2.96 -10.89 -52.47
N SER A 15 -3.80 -11.29 -51.53
CA SER A 15 -3.78 -10.75 -50.17
C SER A 15 -2.47 -11.18 -49.50
N CYS A 16 -1.54 -10.25 -49.31
CA CYS A 16 -0.40 -10.48 -48.41
C CYS A 16 -0.91 -10.43 -46.96
N SER A 17 -1.18 -11.60 -46.37
CA SER A 17 -1.24 -11.75 -44.92
C SER A 17 0.17 -11.52 -44.37
N SER A 18 0.44 -10.30 -43.91
CA SER A 18 1.68 -9.99 -43.20
C SER A 18 1.63 -10.69 -41.84
N THR A 19 2.18 -11.90 -41.75
CA THR A 19 2.44 -12.57 -40.47
C THR A 19 3.47 -11.73 -39.73
N ARG A 20 3.00 -10.93 -38.78
CA ARG A 20 3.85 -10.23 -37.82
C ARG A 20 4.75 -11.29 -37.17
N PRO A 21 6.10 -11.16 -37.22
CA PRO A 21 6.95 -12.05 -36.44
C PRO A 21 6.50 -11.96 -34.98
N PRO A 22 6.49 -13.08 -34.23
CA PRO A 22 6.14 -13.04 -32.83
C PRO A 22 6.98 -11.94 -32.16
N SER A 23 6.31 -11.01 -31.49
CA SER A 23 7.00 -10.06 -30.62
C SER A 23 7.97 -10.86 -29.76
N PRO A 24 9.24 -10.46 -29.63
CA PRO A 24 10.12 -11.11 -28.69
C PRO A 24 9.40 -11.15 -27.35
N THR A 25 9.21 -12.35 -26.81
CA THR A 25 8.76 -12.54 -25.44
C THR A 25 9.62 -11.59 -24.59
N PRO A 26 9.03 -10.69 -23.78
CA PRO A 26 9.81 -9.91 -22.85
C PRO A 26 10.58 -10.91 -22.01
N THR A 27 11.90 -11.00 -22.22
CA THR A 27 12.77 -11.66 -21.26
C THR A 27 12.58 -10.86 -19.98
N LYS A 28 11.99 -11.50 -18.97
CA LYS A 28 11.84 -10.98 -17.62
C LYS A 28 13.17 -10.33 -17.21
N PRO A 29 13.18 -9.08 -16.69
CA PRO A 29 14.39 -8.46 -16.17
C PRO A 29 15.07 -9.46 -15.23
N THR A 30 16.36 -9.69 -15.44
CA THR A 30 17.17 -10.54 -14.57
C THR A 30 17.35 -9.78 -13.26
N THR A 31 16.50 -10.03 -12.26
CA THR A 31 16.52 -9.32 -10.98
C THR A 31 17.80 -9.66 -10.23
N ALA A 32 18.81 -8.78 -10.31
CA ALA A 32 19.92 -8.82 -9.37
C ALA A 32 19.69 -7.73 -8.34
N LEU A 33 19.25 -8.14 -7.15
CA LEU A 33 19.60 -7.62 -5.81
C LEU A 33 18.85 -8.52 -4.81
N PRO A 34 19.56 -9.09 -3.83
CA PRO A 34 19.74 -8.34 -2.59
C PRO A 34 21.19 -8.34 -2.10
N GLN A 35 21.70 -7.16 -1.78
CA GLN A 35 22.92 -7.00 -1.00
C GLN A 35 22.51 -6.74 0.46
N LEU A 36 23.34 -7.21 1.39
CA LEU A 36 23.14 -6.90 2.80
C LEU A 36 23.52 -5.45 3.09
N LEU A 37 22.76 -4.80 3.95
CA LEU A 37 22.94 -3.47 4.48
C LEU A 37 23.12 -3.60 5.99
N GLU A 38 24.16 -2.98 6.53
CA GLU A 38 24.29 -2.75 7.96
C GLU A 38 24.06 -1.27 8.26
N ILE A 39 23.14 -1.00 9.18
CA ILE A 39 22.89 0.33 9.74
C ILE A 39 23.38 0.33 11.17
N GLN A 40 24.48 1.04 11.44
CA GLN A 40 25.01 1.21 12.78
C GLN A 40 24.40 2.45 13.42
N VAL A 41 24.01 2.34 14.67
CA VAL A 41 23.50 3.44 15.49
C VAL A 41 24.30 3.48 16.78
N GLU A 42 24.79 4.66 17.13
CA GLU A 42 25.63 4.88 18.31
C GLU A 42 25.19 6.12 19.09
N GLY A 43 25.40 6.12 20.40
CA GLY A 43 25.09 7.28 21.23
C GLY A 43 23.59 7.45 21.50
N ILE A 44 22.82 6.37 21.54
CA ILE A 44 21.38 6.40 21.80
C ILE A 44 21.12 7.09 23.14
N GLY A 45 20.13 7.99 23.18
CA GLY A 45 19.82 8.79 24.37
C GLY A 45 20.77 9.96 24.62
N THR A 46 21.74 10.22 23.74
CA THR A 46 22.70 11.33 23.88
C THR A 46 22.50 12.41 22.82
N ALA A 47 22.94 13.63 23.13
CA ALA A 47 22.95 14.74 22.17
C ALA A 47 23.90 14.53 20.97
N LYS A 48 24.78 13.52 21.01
CA LYS A 48 25.74 13.18 19.94
C LYS A 48 25.40 11.87 19.25
N MET A 49 24.13 11.44 19.32
CA MET A 49 23.68 10.26 18.61
C MET A 49 24.04 10.35 17.12
N SER A 50 24.54 9.25 16.57
CA SER A 50 24.96 9.17 15.18
C SER A 50 24.57 7.85 14.56
N SER A 51 24.61 7.81 13.23
CA SER A 51 24.34 6.60 12.47
C SER A 51 25.18 6.52 11.21
N SER A 52 25.48 5.30 10.78
CA SER A 52 26.13 5.04 9.49
C SER A 52 25.49 3.86 8.79
N ALA A 53 25.53 3.86 7.46
CA ALA A 53 25.00 2.79 6.64
C ALA A 53 26.11 2.28 5.72
N ARG A 54 26.28 0.96 5.67
CA ARG A 54 27.23 0.31 4.75
C ARG A 54 26.60 -0.88 4.06
N ILE A 55 26.77 -0.93 2.74
CA ILE A 55 26.42 -2.12 1.97
C ILE A 55 27.55 -3.14 2.12
N LEU A 56 27.21 -4.35 2.56
CA LEU A 56 28.12 -5.48 2.69
C LEU A 56 28.21 -6.16 1.33
N ALA A 57 29.41 -6.17 0.74
CA ALA A 57 29.65 -6.85 -0.53
C ALA A 57 29.79 -8.37 -0.31
N PRO A 58 29.35 -9.20 -1.27
CA PRO A 58 29.67 -10.61 -1.24
C PRO A 58 31.17 -10.83 -1.37
N GLN A 59 31.76 -11.46 -0.34
CA GLN A 59 33.19 -11.71 -0.25
C GLN A 59 33.53 -13.07 -0.85
N ASN A 60 33.29 -13.26 -2.16
CA ASN A 60 33.95 -14.25 -3.02
C ASN A 60 33.46 -14.16 -4.48
N THR A 61 33.97 -13.17 -5.23
CA THR A 61 33.98 -13.26 -6.70
C THR A 61 35.42 -13.37 -7.21
N LEU A 62 36.00 -14.56 -7.09
CA LEU A 62 36.98 -14.99 -8.09
C LEU A 62 36.23 -15.06 -9.42
N ALA A 63 36.31 -13.98 -10.19
CA ALA A 63 35.68 -13.85 -11.48
C ALA A 63 36.14 -14.98 -12.41
N ARG A 64 35.30 -16.00 -12.61
CA ARG A 64 35.29 -16.70 -13.90
C ARG A 64 34.83 -15.69 -14.93
N GLN A 65 35.73 -15.40 -15.85
CA GLN A 65 35.61 -14.52 -16.98
C GLN A 65 34.25 -14.65 -17.70
N ALA A 66 33.28 -13.83 -17.31
CA ALA A 66 32.11 -13.46 -18.12
C ALA A 66 31.40 -12.23 -17.48
N LEU A 67 31.55 -11.10 -18.18
CA LEU A 67 30.70 -9.88 -18.17
C LEU A 67 30.70 -9.01 -16.90
N VAL A 68 31.51 -7.94 -17.00
CA VAL A 68 31.54 -6.63 -16.34
C VAL A 68 30.61 -6.42 -15.11
N PRO A 69 31.14 -6.10 -13.92
CA PRO A 69 30.30 -5.60 -12.82
C PRO A 69 29.68 -4.26 -13.23
N VAL A 70 28.34 -4.17 -13.22
CA VAL A 70 27.65 -2.89 -13.37
C VAL A 70 28.09 -1.98 -12.23
N GLN A 71 28.76 -0.88 -12.55
CA GLN A 71 29.07 0.17 -11.58
C GLN A 71 27.76 0.85 -11.18
N GLY A 72 27.34 0.67 -9.93
CA GLY A 72 26.11 1.27 -9.44
C GLY A 72 25.45 0.51 -8.29
N ARG A 73 25.52 1.04 -7.07
CA ARG A 73 24.79 0.53 -5.89
C ARG A 73 23.99 1.67 -5.28
N LEU A 74 23.00 1.35 -4.45
CA LEU A 74 22.39 2.36 -3.59
C LEU A 74 23.48 3.09 -2.80
N GLN A 75 23.45 4.42 -2.79
CA GLN A 75 24.37 5.21 -1.99
C GLN A 75 23.60 5.84 -0.84
N PHE A 76 24.13 5.67 0.38
CA PHE A 76 23.55 6.22 1.59
C PHE A 76 24.36 7.42 2.06
N LYS A 77 23.68 8.53 2.31
CA LYS A 77 24.23 9.70 2.99
C LYS A 77 23.42 9.93 4.25
N ALA A 78 24.05 9.82 5.42
CA ALA A 78 23.40 10.12 6.68
C ALA A 78 22.92 11.57 6.70
N LEU A 79 21.64 11.77 7.04
CA LEU A 79 21.05 13.10 7.26
C LEU A 79 20.94 13.41 8.76
N GLY A 80 20.70 12.39 9.58
CA GLY A 80 20.67 12.53 11.03
C GLY A 80 20.23 11.26 11.74
N ALA A 81 20.46 11.23 13.04
CA ALA A 81 19.92 10.22 13.94
C ALA A 81 19.42 10.92 15.21
N SER A 82 18.30 10.45 15.75
CA SER A 82 17.73 11.02 16.96
C SER A 82 16.96 9.98 17.75
N SER A 83 16.86 10.23 19.04
CA SER A 83 15.98 9.49 19.95
C SER A 83 15.19 10.44 20.84
N PHE A 84 14.02 10.01 21.29
CA PHE A 84 13.25 10.70 22.31
C PHE A 84 12.52 9.68 23.19
N ASP A 85 12.19 10.11 24.40
CA ASP A 85 11.58 9.26 25.42
C ASP A 85 10.15 9.72 25.70
N ILE A 86 9.27 8.74 25.93
CA ILE A 86 7.95 8.99 26.50
C ILE A 86 7.96 8.39 27.91
N GLU A 87 8.18 9.23 28.91
CA GLU A 87 8.26 8.81 30.31
C GLU A 87 6.99 8.08 30.77
N ALA A 88 5.83 8.55 30.31
CA ALA A 88 4.52 7.97 30.68
C ALA A 88 4.37 6.50 30.27
N THR A 89 5.04 6.07 29.18
CA THR A 89 5.03 4.69 28.71
C THR A 89 6.35 3.98 28.98
N GLY A 90 7.35 4.68 29.54
CA GLY A 90 8.69 4.17 29.73
C GLY A 90 9.34 3.69 28.43
N LYS A 91 9.11 4.36 27.29
CA LYS A 91 9.58 3.89 25.98
C LYS A 91 10.48 4.91 25.30
N ARG A 92 11.59 4.44 24.73
CA ARG A 92 12.50 5.22 23.88
C ARG A 92 12.23 4.91 22.42
N TYR A 93 12.10 5.95 21.60
CA TYR A 93 11.97 5.88 20.15
C TYR A 93 13.25 6.35 19.50
N ILE A 94 13.63 5.69 18.41
CA ILE A 94 14.90 5.89 17.70
C ILE A 94 14.60 6.03 16.21
N SER A 95 15.27 6.98 15.57
CA SER A 95 15.22 7.14 14.11
C SER A 95 16.61 7.42 13.54
N ALA A 96 16.91 6.81 12.39
CA ALA A 96 18.11 7.07 11.61
C ALA A 96 17.71 7.38 10.16
N VAL A 97 17.99 8.60 9.71
CA VAL A 97 17.54 9.14 8.42
C VAL A 97 18.71 9.20 7.44
N TYR A 98 18.49 8.68 6.24
CA TYR A 98 19.46 8.68 5.15
C TYR A 98 18.84 9.22 3.87
N GLN A 99 19.60 10.01 3.13
CA GLN A 99 19.35 10.24 1.72
C GLN A 99 19.94 9.05 0.95
N VAL A 100 19.07 8.29 0.29
CA VAL A 100 19.43 7.17 -0.58
C VAL A 100 19.44 7.67 -2.02
N THR A 101 20.51 7.39 -2.76
CA THR A 101 20.59 7.69 -4.19
C THR A 101 20.55 6.39 -4.99
N ASN A 102 19.63 6.34 -5.97
CA ASN A 102 19.51 5.21 -6.86
C ASN A 102 20.59 5.31 -7.95
N ASN A 103 21.73 4.65 -7.75
CA ASN A 103 22.75 4.52 -8.79
C ASN A 103 22.71 3.14 -9.47
N THR A 104 21.63 2.36 -9.40
CA THR A 104 21.58 1.00 -9.98
C THR A 104 21.54 0.98 -11.51
N GLY A 105 21.35 2.14 -12.15
CA GLY A 105 21.25 2.28 -13.60
C GLY A 105 19.86 1.96 -14.18
N HIS A 106 18.86 1.69 -13.34
CA HIS A 106 17.47 1.52 -13.73
C HIS A 106 16.51 2.08 -12.66
N ASP A 107 15.26 2.31 -13.05
CA ASP A 107 14.21 2.76 -12.14
C ASP A 107 13.83 1.62 -11.20
N LEU A 108 13.92 1.87 -9.89
CA LEU A 108 13.47 0.93 -8.86
C LEU A 108 12.01 1.23 -8.52
N ASN A 109 11.24 0.23 -8.10
CA ASN A 109 9.88 0.43 -7.60
C ASN A 109 9.73 -0.19 -6.23
N ASN A 110 9.07 0.54 -5.31
CA ASN A 110 8.83 0.10 -3.94
C ASN A 110 10.09 -0.49 -3.28
N LEU A 111 11.18 0.29 -3.26
CA LEU A 111 12.44 -0.19 -2.71
C LEU A 111 12.27 -0.48 -1.20
N SER A 112 12.38 -1.75 -0.84
CA SER A 112 12.14 -2.30 0.48
C SER A 112 13.45 -2.67 1.17
N PHE A 113 13.52 -2.44 2.48
CA PHE A 113 14.60 -2.84 3.37
C PHE A 113 14.06 -3.79 4.42
N VAL A 114 14.43 -5.06 4.33
CA VAL A 114 13.85 -6.17 5.09
C VAL A 114 14.85 -6.68 6.11
N GLY A 115 14.44 -6.87 7.36
CA GLY A 115 15.32 -7.35 8.42
C GLY A 115 15.91 -8.72 8.12
N VAL A 116 17.16 -8.97 8.56
CA VAL A 116 17.84 -10.25 8.35
C VAL A 116 18.47 -10.75 9.64
N ASN A 117 18.19 -12.00 9.98
CA ASN A 117 18.93 -12.74 11.01
C ASN A 117 20.09 -13.50 10.36
N LEU A 118 21.26 -13.43 10.98
CA LEU A 118 22.49 -14.11 10.59
C LEU A 118 22.98 -14.97 11.76
N ASP A 119 22.87 -16.28 11.62
CA ASP A 119 23.23 -17.23 12.68
C ASP A 119 24.56 -17.91 12.37
N ASP A 120 25.40 -18.03 13.40
CA ASP A 120 26.53 -18.96 13.41
C ASP A 120 26.02 -20.35 13.80
N THR A 121 25.83 -21.21 12.82
CA THR A 121 25.22 -22.54 13.03
C THR A 121 26.22 -23.62 13.38
N ASP A 122 27.52 -23.40 13.12
CA ASP A 122 28.57 -24.39 13.41
C ASP A 122 29.33 -24.08 14.72
N GLY A 123 29.16 -22.88 15.26
CA GLY A 123 29.77 -22.41 16.51
C GLY A 123 31.24 -22.01 16.35
N ASP A 124 31.77 -21.99 15.12
CA ASP A 124 33.14 -21.62 14.82
C ASP A 124 33.23 -20.16 14.36
N SER A 125 33.24 -19.27 15.35
CA SER A 125 33.39 -17.82 15.12
C SER A 125 34.61 -17.39 14.30
N SER A 126 35.63 -18.25 14.12
CA SER A 126 36.83 -17.94 13.36
C SER A 126 36.62 -17.94 11.84
N ASN A 127 35.55 -18.60 11.36
CA ASN A 127 35.22 -18.68 9.94
C ASN A 127 34.17 -17.65 9.49
N ASN A 128 33.58 -16.92 10.45
CA ASN A 128 32.53 -15.95 10.20
C ASN A 128 33.09 -14.69 9.52
N ALA A 129 32.54 -14.35 8.37
CA ALA A 129 32.89 -13.12 7.64
C ALA A 129 32.50 -11.83 8.39
N MET A 130 31.56 -11.94 9.33
CA MET A 130 31.08 -10.85 10.17
C MET A 130 30.48 -11.38 11.47
N GLN A 131 30.29 -10.49 12.47
CA GLN A 131 29.60 -10.88 13.70
C GLN A 131 28.14 -11.27 13.38
N PRO A 132 27.65 -12.43 13.88
CA PRO A 132 26.25 -12.81 13.74
C PRO A 132 25.32 -11.81 14.46
N THR A 133 24.04 -11.85 14.11
CA THR A 133 23.01 -11.17 14.89
C THR A 133 22.80 -11.89 16.23
N ALA A 134 22.15 -11.20 17.15
CA ALA A 134 21.85 -11.70 18.47
C ALA A 134 20.45 -12.34 18.49
N GLY A 135 20.38 -13.61 18.88
CA GLY A 135 19.13 -14.37 18.90
C GLY A 135 18.52 -14.48 17.50
N ASN A 136 17.19 -14.49 17.40
CA ASN A 136 16.47 -14.53 16.13
C ASN A 136 16.11 -13.13 15.60
N THR A 137 16.97 -12.15 15.86
CA THR A 137 16.68 -10.73 15.57
C THR A 137 17.48 -10.21 14.38
N ALA A 138 17.16 -8.99 13.94
CA ALA A 138 17.97 -8.29 12.95
C ALA A 138 19.15 -7.52 13.56
N PHE A 139 19.41 -7.63 14.87
CA PHE A 139 20.34 -6.75 15.56
C PHE A 139 21.65 -7.46 15.91
N ALA A 140 22.77 -6.82 15.64
CA ALA A 140 24.12 -7.27 16.00
C ALA A 140 24.87 -6.16 16.74
N LYS A 141 26.04 -6.49 17.30
CA LYS A 141 26.96 -5.50 17.91
C LYS A 141 26.32 -4.60 18.97
N LEU A 142 25.38 -5.13 19.75
CA LEU A 142 24.73 -4.37 20.80
C LEU A 142 25.73 -4.08 21.93
N LYS A 143 25.80 -2.83 22.38
CA LYS A 143 26.63 -2.43 23.52
C LYS A 143 25.87 -1.55 24.50
N PHE A 144 26.18 -1.71 25.79
CA PHE A 144 25.81 -0.77 26.84
C PHE A 144 26.71 0.47 26.79
N PHE A 145 26.36 1.50 27.57
CA PHE A 145 27.11 2.75 27.63
C PHE A 145 28.59 2.57 27.99
N ASN A 146 28.89 1.59 28.86
CA ASN A 146 30.25 1.26 29.27
C ASN A 146 31.04 0.45 28.21
N GLY A 147 30.44 0.16 27.06
CA GLY A 147 31.04 -0.63 25.98
C GLY A 147 30.99 -2.15 26.18
N SER A 148 30.38 -2.65 27.25
CA SER A 148 30.19 -4.09 27.42
C SER A 148 29.08 -4.62 26.51
N ASP A 149 29.07 -5.93 26.29
CA ASP A 149 28.12 -6.57 25.41
C ASP A 149 26.68 -6.45 25.92
N ALA A 150 25.76 -6.07 25.04
CA ALA A 150 24.34 -5.93 25.33
C ALA A 150 23.48 -6.83 24.41
N SER A 151 24.03 -7.92 23.88
CA SER A 151 23.31 -8.79 22.93
C SER A 151 22.05 -9.40 23.52
N SER A 152 22.00 -9.59 24.84
CA SER A 152 20.79 -10.04 25.56
C SER A 152 19.61 -9.08 25.49
N LYS A 153 19.82 -7.83 25.05
CA LYS A 153 18.77 -6.82 24.88
C LYS A 153 18.18 -6.80 23.47
N ALA A 154 18.69 -7.62 22.55
CA ALA A 154 18.29 -7.58 21.14
C ALA A 154 16.79 -7.82 20.93
N ASP A 155 16.19 -8.75 21.66
CA ASP A 155 14.75 -9.05 21.57
C ASP A 155 13.85 -7.91 22.10
N LEU A 156 14.42 -6.93 22.81
CA LEU A 156 13.69 -5.76 23.31
C LEU A 156 13.62 -4.63 22.26
N LEU A 157 14.46 -4.67 21.23
CA LEU A 157 14.43 -3.72 20.13
C LEU A 157 13.28 -4.08 19.19
N SER A 158 12.33 -3.17 19.04
CA SER A 158 11.16 -3.33 18.20
C SER A 158 11.26 -2.41 16.98
N PRO A 159 11.59 -2.95 15.78
CA PRO A 159 11.41 -2.25 14.51
C PRO A 159 9.99 -1.73 14.35
N GLY A 160 9.83 -0.53 13.82
CA GLY A 160 8.52 0.08 13.74
C GLY A 160 8.43 1.24 12.74
N PRO A 161 7.23 1.85 12.64
CA PRO A 161 7.06 3.07 11.88
C PRO A 161 7.76 4.25 12.57
N LEU A 162 7.90 5.35 11.83
CA LEU A 162 8.45 6.58 12.39
C LEU A 162 7.45 7.22 13.35
N TYR A 163 7.93 7.59 14.54
CA TYR A 163 7.17 8.39 15.51
C TYR A 163 7.83 9.76 15.69
N SER A 164 7.04 10.73 16.11
CA SER A 164 7.51 12.05 16.55
C SER A 164 6.96 12.36 17.93
N TYR A 165 7.72 13.15 18.68
CA TYR A 165 7.30 13.63 19.99
C TYR A 165 6.28 14.75 19.84
N ASP A 166 5.05 14.51 20.29
CA ASP A 166 4.01 15.54 20.36
C ASP A 166 4.10 16.27 21.70
N ILE A 167 4.60 17.51 21.67
CA ILE A 167 4.81 18.34 22.87
C ILE A 167 3.51 18.57 23.64
N PRO A 168 2.37 18.94 22.99
CA PRO A 168 1.13 19.22 23.72
C PRO A 168 0.55 18.01 24.47
N SER A 169 0.57 16.82 23.87
CA SER A 169 0.02 15.61 24.50
C SER A 169 1.05 14.79 25.29
N ASN A 170 2.34 15.11 25.15
CA ASN A 170 3.45 14.33 25.71
C ASN A 170 3.36 12.84 25.29
N GLN A 171 3.05 12.59 24.02
CA GLN A 171 2.91 11.25 23.44
C GLN A 171 3.79 11.08 22.21
N ALA A 172 4.08 9.83 21.87
CA ALA A 172 4.62 9.50 20.56
C ALA A 172 3.46 9.42 19.56
N VAL A 173 3.51 10.26 18.52
CA VAL A 173 2.52 10.25 17.44
C VAL A 173 3.14 9.70 16.16
N LEU A 174 2.38 8.88 15.43
CA LEU A 174 2.82 8.32 14.16
C LEU A 174 3.15 9.45 13.19
N ASN A 175 4.32 9.39 12.56
CA ASN A 175 4.74 10.34 11.56
C ASN A 175 4.82 9.64 10.18
N PRO A 176 3.87 9.92 9.27
CA PRO A 176 3.82 9.26 7.96
C PRO A 176 4.76 9.89 6.93
N ALA A 177 5.56 10.91 7.28
CA ALA A 177 6.53 11.52 6.37
C ALA A 177 7.76 10.63 6.09
N GLY A 178 7.86 9.47 6.76
CA GLY A 178 8.91 8.47 6.55
C GLY A 178 8.47 7.32 5.62
N PRO A 179 9.38 6.38 5.31
CA PRO A 179 9.03 5.13 4.65
C PRO A 179 7.94 4.37 5.40
N THR A 180 7.12 3.64 4.66
CA THR A 180 6.10 2.78 5.26
C THR A 180 6.78 1.58 5.90
N PHE A 181 6.59 1.42 7.20
CA PHE A 181 6.96 0.20 7.89
C PHE A 181 5.89 -0.86 7.70
N ASN A 182 6.28 -2.03 7.22
CA ASN A 182 5.43 -3.20 7.09
C ASN A 182 5.90 -4.29 8.07
N PRO A 183 5.07 -4.69 9.05
CA PRO A 183 5.41 -5.76 10.00
C PRO A 183 5.20 -7.18 9.45
N ALA A 184 4.72 -7.32 8.22
CA ALA A 184 4.41 -8.60 7.57
C ALA A 184 4.74 -8.55 6.06
N VAL A 185 6.01 -8.32 5.73
CA VAL A 185 6.52 -8.39 4.36
C VAL A 185 6.57 -9.85 3.91
N ASP A 186 6.08 -10.15 2.70
CA ASP A 186 6.33 -11.44 2.05
C ASP A 186 7.79 -11.50 1.58
N THR A 187 8.57 -12.38 2.20
CA THR A 187 9.99 -12.57 1.92
C THR A 187 10.29 -13.86 1.17
N SER A 188 9.26 -14.62 0.77
CA SER A 188 9.42 -15.95 0.15
C SER A 188 10.26 -15.95 -1.13
N LYS A 189 10.24 -14.83 -1.87
CA LYS A 189 11.00 -14.62 -3.12
C LYS A 189 12.33 -13.90 -2.89
N LEU A 190 12.64 -13.50 -1.66
CA LEU A 190 13.83 -12.73 -1.31
C LEU A 190 14.96 -13.66 -0.86
N ILE A 191 15.99 -13.82 -1.69
CA ILE A 191 17.12 -14.73 -1.42
C ILE A 191 18.45 -13.94 -1.50
N PRO A 192 18.87 -13.26 -0.42
CA PRO A 192 20.14 -12.55 -0.38
C PRO A 192 21.33 -13.51 -0.37
N GLU A 193 22.49 -13.02 -0.78
CA GLU A 193 23.72 -13.79 -0.66
C GLU A 193 24.17 -13.87 0.81
N THR A 194 24.31 -15.10 1.31
CA THR A 194 24.70 -15.34 2.70
C THR A 194 26.20 -15.11 2.93
N PRO A 195 26.59 -14.34 3.97
CA PRO A 195 28.00 -14.21 4.35
C PRO A 195 28.64 -15.55 4.68
N THR A 196 29.90 -15.73 4.31
CA THR A 196 30.66 -16.96 4.62
C THR A 196 30.72 -17.21 6.13
N GLY A 197 30.55 -18.48 6.53
CA GLY A 197 30.51 -18.92 7.94
C GLY A 197 29.13 -18.81 8.59
N LEU A 198 28.21 -18.05 7.99
CA LEU A 198 26.89 -17.80 8.58
C LEU A 198 25.77 -18.51 7.79
N SER A 199 24.65 -18.71 8.46
CA SER A 199 23.36 -18.96 7.84
C SER A 199 22.52 -17.68 7.85
N MET A 200 21.51 -17.61 7.00
CA MET A 200 20.66 -16.42 6.89
C MET A 200 19.19 -16.80 6.96
N ASN A 201 18.43 -16.05 7.75
CA ASN A 201 16.97 -16.05 7.75
C ASN A 201 16.46 -14.63 7.50
N VAL A 202 15.67 -14.44 6.45
CA VAL A 202 15.07 -13.14 6.12
C VAL A 202 13.79 -12.97 6.95
N LEU A 203 13.73 -11.92 7.77
CA LEU A 203 12.64 -11.65 8.69
C LEU A 203 11.47 -10.97 7.96
N ASN A 204 10.26 -11.13 8.48
CA ASN A 204 9.02 -10.70 7.84
C ASN A 204 8.65 -9.22 8.09
N PHE A 205 9.61 -8.34 8.36
CA PHE A 205 9.36 -6.91 8.52
C PHE A 205 10.31 -6.07 7.65
N GLY A 206 9.89 -4.85 7.32
CA GLY A 206 10.76 -3.92 6.61
C GLY A 206 10.22 -2.51 6.44
N TRP A 207 11.06 -1.64 5.87
CA TRP A 207 10.73 -0.26 5.51
C TRP A 207 10.71 -0.12 3.99
N THR A 208 9.65 0.47 3.44
CA THR A 208 9.46 0.57 2.00
C THR A 208 9.42 2.04 1.55
N LEU A 209 10.26 2.38 0.58
CA LEU A 209 10.13 3.60 -0.20
C LEU A 209 9.10 3.38 -1.31
N GLU A 210 7.83 3.62 -0.98
CA GLU A 210 6.70 3.43 -1.91
C GLU A 210 6.87 4.21 -3.21
N GLY A 211 6.42 3.63 -4.33
CA GLY A 211 6.38 4.25 -5.65
C GLY A 211 7.69 4.15 -6.44
N ASN A 212 7.68 4.79 -7.61
CA ASN A 212 8.83 4.84 -8.50
C ASN A 212 10.01 5.57 -7.85
N PHE A 213 11.20 5.03 -8.01
CA PHE A 213 12.47 5.60 -7.61
C PHE A 213 13.42 5.62 -8.82
N PRO A 214 13.35 6.68 -9.65
CA PRO A 214 14.09 6.71 -10.90
C PRO A 214 15.61 6.67 -10.74
N ALA A 215 16.29 6.09 -11.73
CA ALA A 215 17.75 6.06 -11.77
C ALA A 215 18.35 7.47 -11.69
N GLY A 216 19.40 7.63 -10.88
CA GLY A 216 20.11 8.89 -10.66
C GLY A 216 19.44 9.87 -9.69
N THR A 217 18.26 9.53 -9.14
CA THR A 217 17.55 10.39 -8.18
C THR A 217 17.84 10.00 -6.73
N SER A 218 17.46 10.86 -5.78
CA SER A 218 17.59 10.59 -4.35
C SER A 218 16.26 10.69 -3.62
N ARG A 219 16.05 9.83 -2.63
CA ARG A 219 14.90 9.83 -1.71
C ARG A 219 15.37 9.61 -0.28
N ASN A 220 14.62 10.10 0.70
CA ASN A 220 14.94 9.88 2.11
C ASN A 220 14.33 8.57 2.61
N VAL A 221 15.14 7.76 3.30
CA VAL A 221 14.69 6.59 4.07
C VAL A 221 14.96 6.83 5.55
N THR A 222 14.04 6.41 6.40
CA THR A 222 14.19 6.46 7.86
C THR A 222 13.99 5.07 8.42
N PHE A 223 15.01 4.56 9.11
CA PHE A 223 14.91 3.33 9.90
C PHE A 223 14.49 3.73 11.31
N SER A 224 13.38 3.16 11.79
CA SER A 224 12.78 3.52 13.08
C SER A 224 12.57 2.29 13.96
N MET A 225 12.85 2.41 15.25
CA MET A 225 12.63 1.35 16.22
C MET A 225 12.39 1.94 17.60
N SER A 226 11.95 1.11 18.54
CA SER A 226 11.75 1.50 19.93
C SER A 226 12.16 0.39 20.89
N PHE A 227 12.38 0.74 22.15
CA PHE A 227 12.52 -0.23 23.24
C PHE A 227 12.00 0.36 24.55
N ASP A 228 11.65 -0.50 25.50
CA ASP A 228 11.25 -0.08 26.85
C ASP A 228 12.49 0.28 27.66
N LEU A 229 12.46 1.47 28.27
CA LEU A 229 13.51 1.98 29.14
C LEU A 229 13.72 1.03 30.32
N ALA A 230 14.97 0.70 30.59
CA ALA A 230 15.34 -0.01 31.80
C ALA A 230 15.13 0.87 33.04
N GLU A 231 15.01 0.22 34.21
CA GLU A 231 14.98 0.94 35.49
C GLU A 231 16.27 1.72 35.74
N ASP A 232 17.43 1.13 35.38
CA ASP A 232 18.72 1.81 35.32
C ASP A 232 19.07 2.15 33.86
N PRO A 233 19.22 3.43 33.49
CA PRO A 233 19.62 3.84 32.15
C PRO A 233 20.94 3.25 31.64
N HIS A 234 21.82 2.74 32.53
CA HIS A 234 23.04 2.04 32.11
C HIS A 234 22.76 0.68 31.46
N ASP A 235 21.60 0.09 31.74
CA ASP A 235 21.12 -1.18 31.17
C ASP A 235 20.33 -0.99 29.86
N ASP A 236 20.22 0.24 29.38
CA ASP A 236 19.67 0.54 28.05
C ASP A 236 20.71 0.26 26.95
N PRO A 237 20.28 -0.23 25.77
CA PRO A 237 21.14 -0.28 24.59
C PRO A 237 21.68 1.12 24.23
N TYR A 238 23.00 1.26 24.21
CA TYR A 238 23.69 2.50 23.83
C TYR A 238 24.02 2.54 22.34
N SER A 239 24.28 1.38 21.75
CA SER A 239 24.53 1.21 20.32
C SER A 239 24.09 -0.16 19.84
N PHE A 240 23.82 -0.28 18.54
CA PHE A 240 23.56 -1.55 17.86
C PHE A 240 23.83 -1.41 16.36
N SER A 241 23.83 -2.53 15.66
CA SER A 241 23.78 -2.60 14.20
C SER A 241 22.54 -3.35 13.76
N LEU A 242 21.75 -2.76 12.86
CA LEU A 242 20.62 -3.41 12.20
C LEU A 242 21.08 -4.02 10.88
N MET A 243 20.84 -5.32 10.69
CA MET A 243 21.05 -6.03 9.43
C MET A 243 19.76 -6.03 8.61
N ALA A 244 19.87 -5.61 7.36
CA ALA A 244 18.78 -5.68 6.41
C ALA A 244 19.26 -6.18 5.05
N ALA A 245 18.39 -6.87 4.32
CA ALA A 245 18.51 -7.00 2.88
C ALA A 245 17.68 -5.88 2.23
N PHE A 246 18.07 -5.43 1.05
CA PHE A 246 17.21 -4.54 0.27
C PHE A 246 16.84 -5.16 -1.07
N ALA A 247 15.60 -4.95 -1.46
CA ALA A 247 14.99 -5.51 -2.66
C ALA A 247 14.02 -4.50 -3.26
N GLU A 248 13.88 -4.53 -4.58
CA GLU A 248 12.72 -3.94 -5.22
C GLU A 248 11.58 -4.96 -5.25
N GLU A 249 10.35 -4.49 -5.14
CA GLU A 249 9.22 -5.33 -5.49
C GLU A 249 9.07 -5.31 -7.01
N PRO A 250 8.86 -6.47 -7.66
CA PRO A 250 8.54 -6.49 -9.08
C PRO A 250 7.30 -5.62 -9.33
N VAL A 251 7.27 -4.96 -10.49
CA VAL A 251 6.09 -4.18 -10.90
C VAL A 251 4.91 -5.13 -11.00
N ASP A 252 4.03 -5.01 -10.03
CA ASP A 252 2.79 -5.76 -9.89
C ASP A 252 1.68 -4.73 -9.69
N PRO A 253 1.08 -4.23 -10.79
CA PRO A 253 0.04 -3.21 -10.71
C PRO A 253 -1.26 -3.82 -10.21
N PHE A 254 -2.01 -3.08 -9.40
CA PHE A 254 -3.31 -3.55 -8.93
C PHE A 254 -4.28 -3.77 -10.10
N ASN A 255 -5.02 -4.87 -10.09
CA ASN A 255 -5.95 -5.25 -11.15
C ASN A 255 -7.33 -5.64 -10.61
N ILE A 256 -8.38 -5.12 -11.24
CA ILE A 256 -9.77 -5.47 -10.97
C ILE A 256 -10.32 -6.27 -12.15
N THR A 257 -10.46 -7.57 -11.93
CA THR A 257 -11.12 -8.46 -12.89
C THR A 257 -12.63 -8.35 -12.77
N LEU A 258 -13.28 -7.76 -13.78
CA LEU A 258 -14.75 -7.72 -13.88
C LEU A 258 -15.27 -8.98 -14.56
N ASP A 259 -16.02 -9.78 -13.80
CA ASP A 259 -16.69 -10.99 -14.29
C ASP A 259 -18.16 -10.68 -14.63
N PHE A 260 -18.45 -10.64 -15.93
CA PHE A 260 -19.80 -10.47 -16.47
C PHE A 260 -20.46 -11.79 -16.90
N SER A 261 -19.84 -12.95 -16.62
CA SER A 261 -20.31 -14.25 -17.13
C SER A 261 -21.73 -14.60 -16.65
N GLY A 262 -22.12 -14.11 -15.48
CA GLY A 262 -23.46 -14.25 -14.92
C GLY A 262 -24.50 -13.24 -15.42
N ASP A 263 -24.12 -12.29 -16.28
CA ASP A 263 -25.01 -11.24 -16.77
C ASP A 263 -25.33 -11.40 -18.26
N THR A 264 -26.62 -11.26 -18.59
CA THR A 264 -27.13 -11.32 -19.96
C THR A 264 -27.86 -10.05 -20.40
N VAL A 265 -27.79 -8.97 -19.62
CA VAL A 265 -28.63 -7.78 -19.77
C VAL A 265 -27.80 -6.55 -20.13
N LEU A 266 -26.61 -6.39 -19.54
CA LEU A 266 -25.74 -5.26 -19.77
C LEU A 266 -25.26 -5.21 -21.22
N THR A 267 -25.43 -4.03 -21.83
CA THR A 267 -24.88 -3.72 -23.16
C THR A 267 -23.37 -3.52 -23.10
N ASP A 268 -22.68 -3.66 -24.24
CA ASP A 268 -21.23 -3.43 -24.33
C ASP A 268 -20.84 -2.00 -23.91
N ALA A 269 -21.68 -1.00 -24.21
CA ALA A 269 -21.46 0.39 -23.79
C ALA A 269 -21.52 0.55 -22.26
N GLN A 270 -22.45 -0.13 -21.59
CA GLN A 270 -22.54 -0.13 -20.12
C GLN A 270 -21.35 -0.86 -19.50
N LYS A 271 -20.97 -2.02 -20.05
CA LYS A 271 -19.77 -2.76 -19.61
C LYS A 271 -18.50 -1.92 -19.74
N ALA A 272 -18.36 -1.15 -20.83
CA ALA A 272 -17.25 -0.21 -21.01
C ALA A 272 -17.26 0.90 -19.95
N THR A 273 -18.42 1.49 -19.63
CA THR A 273 -18.53 2.50 -18.55
C THR A 273 -18.18 1.92 -17.17
N ILE A 274 -18.58 0.68 -16.90
CA ILE A 274 -18.22 -0.04 -15.66
C ILE A 274 -16.71 -0.26 -15.60
N ARG A 275 -16.08 -0.67 -16.72
CA ARG A 275 -14.63 -0.81 -16.82
C ARG A 275 -13.91 0.50 -16.54
N GLN A 276 -14.40 1.64 -17.04
CA GLN A 276 -13.80 2.95 -16.74
C GLN A 276 -13.80 3.33 -15.26
N ALA A 277 -14.73 2.80 -14.46
CA ALA A 277 -14.72 2.97 -13.01
C ALA A 277 -13.66 2.06 -12.35
N ALA A 278 -13.51 0.82 -12.82
CA ALA A 278 -12.43 -0.06 -12.38
C ALA A 278 -11.05 0.53 -12.71
N ASP A 279 -10.84 0.98 -13.95
CA ASP A 279 -9.60 1.62 -14.40
C ASP A 279 -9.25 2.86 -13.53
N ARG A 280 -10.26 3.58 -13.02
CA ARG A 280 -10.06 4.74 -12.14
C ARG A 280 -9.54 4.34 -10.76
N TRP A 281 -9.97 3.20 -10.22
CA TRP A 281 -9.45 2.64 -8.98
C TRP A 281 -8.03 2.08 -9.16
N GLU A 282 -7.76 1.36 -10.26
CA GLU A 282 -6.43 0.86 -10.61
C GLU A 282 -5.40 1.99 -10.83
N GLN A 283 -5.84 3.19 -11.20
CA GLN A 283 -4.96 4.37 -11.28
C GLN A 283 -4.48 4.88 -9.90
N VAL A 284 -5.26 4.68 -8.84
CA VAL A 284 -4.94 5.18 -7.50
C VAL A 284 -4.38 4.11 -6.59
N ILE A 285 -4.74 2.83 -6.81
CA ILE A 285 -4.16 1.68 -6.12
C ILE A 285 -3.00 1.19 -7.00
N THR A 286 -1.78 1.46 -6.57
CA THR A 286 -0.60 1.33 -7.43
C THR A 286 0.07 -0.03 -7.39
N HIS A 287 -0.33 -0.90 -6.47
CA HIS A 287 0.31 -2.19 -6.28
C HIS A 287 -0.69 -3.29 -5.99
N GLY A 288 -0.43 -4.44 -6.59
CA GLY A 288 -1.12 -5.69 -6.33
C GLY A 288 -1.02 -6.12 -4.87
N LEU A 289 -1.91 -7.03 -4.53
CA LEU A 289 -2.02 -7.79 -3.31
C LEU A 289 -1.54 -9.21 -3.59
N ASN A 290 -1.29 -9.98 -2.54
CA ASN A 290 -0.96 -11.38 -2.71
C ASN A 290 -2.09 -12.14 -3.43
N ASP A 291 -1.73 -12.87 -4.48
CA ASP A 291 -2.62 -13.78 -5.18
C ASP A 291 -3.27 -14.77 -4.20
N VAL A 292 -4.55 -15.06 -4.44
CA VAL A 292 -5.32 -16.02 -3.64
C VAL A 292 -5.64 -17.24 -4.48
N GLN A 293 -5.20 -18.42 -4.04
CA GLN A 293 -5.66 -19.68 -4.61
C GLN A 293 -7.07 -19.99 -4.10
N ASP A 294 -8.06 -19.92 -4.98
CA ASP A 294 -9.46 -20.22 -4.68
C ASP A 294 -9.97 -21.39 -5.54
N GLY A 295 -9.98 -22.58 -4.94
CA GLY A 295 -10.20 -23.83 -5.67
C GLY A 295 -9.12 -24.04 -6.73
N GLU A 296 -9.52 -24.21 -7.99
CA GLU A 296 -8.61 -24.35 -9.14
C GLU A 296 -8.21 -22.99 -9.77
N THR A 297 -8.78 -21.88 -9.29
CA THR A 297 -8.53 -20.55 -9.85
C THR A 297 -7.53 -19.78 -9.00
N LEU A 298 -6.51 -19.21 -9.64
CA LEU A 298 -5.66 -18.21 -9.02
C LEU A 298 -6.29 -16.83 -9.23
N ILE A 299 -6.65 -16.15 -8.14
CA ILE A 299 -7.19 -14.80 -8.17
C ILE A 299 -6.04 -13.84 -7.93
N ASP A 300 -5.67 -13.14 -8.99
CA ASP A 300 -4.84 -11.94 -8.96
C ASP A 300 -5.71 -10.77 -8.47
N ASP A 301 -5.28 -10.15 -7.37
CA ASP A 301 -5.89 -9.00 -6.69
C ASP A 301 -7.36 -9.09 -6.29
N LEU A 302 -8.28 -8.80 -7.22
CA LEU A 302 -9.71 -8.66 -6.96
C LEU A 302 -10.54 -9.08 -8.17
N VAL A 303 -11.47 -10.00 -7.96
CA VAL A 303 -12.54 -10.32 -8.93
C VAL A 303 -13.87 -9.74 -8.45
N ILE A 304 -14.55 -8.97 -9.29
CA ILE A 304 -15.90 -8.45 -9.03
C ILE A 304 -16.89 -9.11 -9.98
N SER A 305 -17.86 -9.84 -9.44
CA SER A 305 -18.99 -10.32 -10.23
C SER A 305 -19.95 -9.16 -10.50
N VAL A 306 -20.22 -8.86 -11.76
CA VAL A 306 -21.03 -7.71 -12.16
C VAL A 306 -22.29 -8.17 -12.88
N ARG A 307 -23.46 -7.66 -12.44
CA ARG A 307 -24.74 -7.92 -13.12
C ARG A 307 -25.73 -6.78 -13.05
N ALA A 308 -26.57 -6.66 -14.07
CA ALA A 308 -27.82 -5.92 -13.96
C ALA A 308 -28.80 -6.74 -13.11
N TYR A 309 -29.31 -6.14 -12.03
CA TYR A 309 -30.19 -6.81 -11.10
C TYR A 309 -31.59 -6.18 -11.11
N PRO A 310 -32.66 -6.99 -11.17
CA PRO A 310 -34.03 -6.50 -11.25
C PRO A 310 -34.57 -6.13 -9.86
N PHE A 311 -34.08 -5.04 -9.27
CA PHE A 311 -34.62 -4.54 -8.01
C PHE A 311 -36.10 -4.13 -8.14
N SER A 312 -36.83 -4.22 -7.04
CA SER A 312 -38.26 -3.92 -6.99
C SER A 312 -38.60 -2.42 -7.09
N SER A 313 -37.61 -1.53 -6.96
CA SER A 313 -37.81 -0.09 -6.94
C SER A 313 -36.68 0.65 -7.66
N PRO A 314 -36.99 1.67 -8.49
CA PRO A 314 -35.99 2.53 -9.10
C PRO A 314 -35.30 3.47 -8.11
N GLY A 315 -35.74 3.51 -6.84
CA GLY A 315 -35.08 4.30 -5.79
C GLY A 315 -33.70 3.77 -5.40
N PHE A 316 -33.42 2.48 -5.65
CA PHE A 316 -32.10 1.87 -5.47
C PHE A 316 -31.32 1.96 -6.79
N LEU A 317 -30.07 2.40 -6.76
CA LEU A 317 -29.30 2.59 -7.99
C LEU A 317 -28.39 1.41 -8.26
N ALA A 318 -27.70 0.96 -7.22
CA ALA A 318 -26.86 -0.20 -7.21
C ALA A 318 -26.69 -0.70 -5.76
N GLN A 319 -26.03 -1.84 -5.61
CA GLN A 319 -25.43 -2.27 -4.35
C GLN A 319 -24.14 -3.01 -4.68
N ALA A 320 -23.17 -2.92 -3.78
CA ALA A 320 -21.94 -3.66 -3.90
C ALA A 320 -21.31 -3.96 -2.54
N GLY A 321 -20.30 -4.82 -2.58
CA GLY A 321 -19.49 -5.09 -1.41
C GLY A 321 -18.55 -6.27 -1.62
N ALA A 322 -17.65 -6.42 -0.66
CA ALA A 322 -16.78 -7.57 -0.57
C ALA A 322 -17.63 -8.82 -0.26
N THR A 323 -17.36 -9.91 -0.97
CA THR A 323 -17.95 -11.22 -0.68
C THR A 323 -16.94 -12.14 0.01
N HIS A 324 -15.65 -11.95 -0.24
CA HIS A 324 -14.57 -12.70 0.42
C HIS A 324 -13.36 -11.82 0.69
N ASN A 325 -12.79 -11.99 1.87
CA ASN A 325 -11.65 -11.23 2.37
C ASN A 325 -10.46 -12.14 2.65
N ARG A 326 -9.24 -11.65 2.39
CA ARG A 326 -7.99 -12.30 2.77
C ARG A 326 -7.88 -12.36 4.30
N ALA A 327 -7.48 -13.49 4.87
CA ALA A 327 -7.32 -13.59 6.32
C ALA A 327 -6.11 -12.80 6.85
N SER A 328 -5.07 -12.66 6.03
CA SER A 328 -3.83 -11.94 6.35
C SER A 328 -4.01 -10.46 6.67
N ASN A 329 -4.89 -9.76 5.95
CA ASN A 329 -5.06 -8.31 6.06
C ASN A 329 -6.52 -7.81 5.98
N MET A 330 -7.49 -8.73 5.87
CA MET A 330 -8.91 -8.44 5.70
C MET A 330 -9.25 -7.65 4.42
N LEU A 331 -8.32 -7.52 3.46
CA LEU A 331 -8.59 -6.89 2.18
C LEU A 331 -9.37 -7.83 1.25
N PRO A 332 -10.37 -7.32 0.50
CA PRO A 332 -11.20 -8.13 -0.40
C PRO A 332 -10.40 -8.75 -1.55
N PHE A 333 -10.72 -10.00 -1.89
CA PHE A 333 -10.26 -10.65 -3.13
C PHE A 333 -11.42 -11.08 -4.05
N ARG A 334 -12.66 -11.09 -3.52
CA ARG A 334 -13.88 -11.20 -4.31
C ARG A 334 -14.91 -10.17 -3.88
N GLY A 335 -15.64 -9.66 -4.85
CA GLY A 335 -16.75 -8.75 -4.64
C GLY A 335 -17.93 -9.03 -5.56
N ILE A 336 -19.02 -8.31 -5.30
CA ILE A 336 -20.18 -8.27 -6.18
C ILE A 336 -20.58 -6.82 -6.41
N LEU A 337 -21.04 -6.53 -7.62
CA LEU A 337 -21.61 -5.25 -8.04
C LEU A 337 -22.92 -5.53 -8.78
N GLU A 338 -24.02 -5.06 -8.22
CA GLU A 338 -25.35 -5.23 -8.78
C GLU A 338 -25.95 -3.88 -9.11
N ILE A 339 -26.19 -3.62 -10.39
CA ILE A 339 -26.69 -2.33 -10.87
C ILE A 339 -28.18 -2.48 -11.16
N ASN A 340 -29.00 -1.54 -10.69
CA ASN A 340 -30.43 -1.63 -10.91
C ASN A 340 -30.78 -1.50 -12.39
N GLN A 341 -31.30 -2.60 -12.94
CA GLN A 341 -31.66 -2.70 -14.35
C GLN A 341 -32.65 -1.60 -14.78
N LEU A 342 -33.55 -1.17 -13.88
CA LEU A 342 -34.54 -0.13 -14.15
C LEU A 342 -33.91 1.25 -14.38
N ASN A 343 -32.69 1.48 -13.89
CA ASN A 343 -32.01 2.78 -13.93
C ASN A 343 -30.88 2.84 -14.97
N LEU A 344 -30.48 1.71 -15.57
CA LEU A 344 -29.33 1.63 -16.46
C LEU A 344 -29.37 2.62 -17.63
N GLU A 345 -30.48 2.68 -18.37
CA GLU A 345 -30.63 3.61 -19.51
C GLU A 345 -30.61 5.07 -19.05
N LYS A 346 -31.26 5.36 -17.93
CA LYS A 346 -31.28 6.70 -17.34
C LYS A 346 -29.88 7.12 -16.88
N MET A 347 -29.14 6.25 -16.22
CA MET A 347 -27.78 6.56 -15.77
C MET A 347 -26.79 6.70 -16.92
N MET A 348 -26.97 5.95 -18.01
CA MET A 348 -26.19 6.14 -19.24
C MET A 348 -26.48 7.49 -19.88
N THR A 349 -27.75 7.85 -20.04
CA THR A 349 -28.14 9.13 -20.67
C THR A 349 -27.78 10.35 -19.83
N GLN A 350 -27.74 10.20 -18.50
CA GLN A 350 -27.35 11.25 -17.56
C GLN A 350 -25.84 11.27 -17.25
N ASN A 351 -25.05 10.36 -17.82
CA ASN A 351 -23.63 10.16 -17.52
C ASN A 351 -23.32 9.93 -16.03
N THR A 352 -24.29 9.42 -15.25
CA THR A 352 -24.11 9.13 -13.82
C THR A 352 -23.67 7.69 -13.55
N LEU A 353 -23.78 6.79 -14.53
CA LEU A 353 -23.46 5.37 -14.33
C LEU A 353 -22.02 5.17 -13.85
N LYS A 354 -21.05 5.88 -14.44
CA LYS A 354 -19.64 5.77 -14.03
C LYS A 354 -19.46 6.12 -12.55
N ASN A 355 -20.05 7.22 -12.10
CA ASN A 355 -19.89 7.69 -10.72
C ASN A 355 -20.58 6.73 -9.73
N VAL A 356 -21.77 6.24 -10.06
CA VAL A 356 -22.43 5.21 -9.25
C VAL A 356 -21.55 3.97 -9.15
N VAL A 357 -21.04 3.45 -10.27
CA VAL A 357 -20.18 2.26 -10.24
C VAL A 357 -18.86 2.52 -9.51
N LEU A 358 -18.28 3.73 -9.64
CA LEU A 358 -17.06 4.12 -8.95
C LEU A 358 -17.26 4.11 -7.44
N HIS A 359 -18.35 4.70 -6.95
CA HIS A 359 -18.76 4.68 -5.53
C HIS A 359 -18.90 3.25 -5.01
N GLU A 360 -19.69 2.44 -5.70
CA GLU A 360 -19.99 1.06 -5.30
C GLU A 360 -18.73 0.16 -5.29
N MET A 361 -17.83 0.35 -6.24
CA MET A 361 -16.53 -0.32 -6.22
C MET A 361 -15.66 0.11 -5.03
N GLY A 362 -15.81 1.34 -4.52
CA GLY A 362 -15.19 1.77 -3.27
C GLY A 362 -15.58 0.88 -2.10
N HIS A 363 -16.87 0.54 -1.98
CA HIS A 363 -17.34 -0.44 -1.01
C HIS A 363 -16.71 -1.82 -1.26
N VAL A 364 -16.71 -2.31 -2.50
CA VAL A 364 -16.04 -3.59 -2.82
C VAL A 364 -14.58 -3.63 -2.37
N LEU A 365 -13.86 -2.51 -2.46
CA LEU A 365 -12.45 -2.38 -2.06
C LEU A 365 -12.25 -2.33 -0.54
N GLY A 366 -13.32 -2.31 0.27
CA GLY A 366 -13.22 -2.32 1.74
C GLY A 366 -13.54 -0.98 2.39
N PHE A 367 -14.05 0.00 1.63
CA PHE A 367 -14.61 1.22 2.20
C PHE A 367 -15.91 0.87 2.95
N ASN A 368 -15.80 0.77 4.27
CA ASN A 368 -16.84 0.34 5.21
C ASN A 368 -17.81 -0.76 4.72
N THR A 369 -17.31 -1.99 4.53
CA THR A 369 -18.15 -3.13 4.17
C THR A 369 -18.38 -4.15 5.29
N ASP A 370 -17.60 -4.09 6.36
CA ASP A 370 -17.67 -5.05 7.47
C ASP A 370 -17.27 -4.40 8.81
N TRP A 371 -17.90 -4.82 9.91
CA TRP A 371 -17.58 -4.40 11.27
C TRP A 371 -16.21 -4.89 11.75
N ASN A 372 -15.69 -5.94 11.12
CA ASN A 372 -14.33 -6.42 11.35
C ASN A 372 -13.32 -5.87 10.33
N SER A 373 -13.72 -4.94 9.47
CA SER A 373 -12.82 -4.38 8.45
C SER A 373 -11.75 -3.49 9.07
N PRO A 374 -10.58 -3.35 8.42
CA PRO A 374 -9.56 -2.39 8.84
C PRO A 374 -10.07 -0.94 8.84
N PHE A 375 -11.07 -0.62 7.99
CA PHE A 375 -11.75 0.68 8.02
C PHE A 375 -12.42 0.93 9.37
N VAL A 376 -13.26 0.01 9.82
CA VAL A 376 -13.97 0.12 11.10
C VAL A 376 -13.00 0.12 12.28
N ALA A 377 -11.90 -0.63 12.19
CA ALA A 377 -10.83 -0.62 13.20
C ALA A 377 -10.18 0.76 13.40
N LYS A 378 -10.32 1.68 12.43
CA LYS A 378 -9.84 3.07 12.51
C LYS A 378 -10.95 4.06 12.87
N MET A 379 -12.18 3.62 13.09
CA MET A 379 -13.29 4.50 13.46
C MET A 379 -13.37 4.73 14.98
N THR A 380 -13.86 5.89 15.37
CA THR A 380 -14.27 6.18 16.76
C THR A 380 -15.64 6.83 16.73
N TYR A 381 -16.51 6.40 17.65
CA TYR A 381 -17.86 6.91 17.76
C TYR A 381 -18.33 7.00 19.22
N ASN A 382 -19.20 7.96 19.50
CA ASN A 382 -19.60 8.33 20.87
C ASN A 382 -20.81 7.54 21.42
N TRP A 383 -21.01 6.30 20.96
CA TRP A 383 -22.15 5.46 21.36
C TRP A 383 -21.76 3.99 21.46
N SER A 384 -22.67 3.14 21.95
CA SER A 384 -22.43 1.69 22.06
C SER A 384 -22.33 0.97 20.71
N TRP A 385 -22.85 1.60 19.65
CA TRP A 385 -22.76 1.13 18.28
C TRP A 385 -22.83 2.33 17.33
N CYS A 386 -22.16 2.22 16.19
CA CYS A 386 -21.93 3.36 15.30
C CYS A 386 -23.25 3.96 14.73
N GLY A 387 -24.25 3.14 14.40
CA GLY A 387 -25.46 3.69 13.75
C GLY A 387 -26.40 4.49 14.64
N GLY A 388 -26.17 4.53 15.95
CA GLY A 388 -26.85 5.44 16.89
C GLY A 388 -25.97 6.60 17.34
N ALA A 389 -24.73 6.69 16.85
CA ALA A 389 -23.79 7.71 17.26
C ALA A 389 -24.06 9.05 16.57
N THR A 390 -23.80 10.12 17.31
CA THR A 390 -23.94 11.52 16.87
C THR A 390 -22.61 12.19 16.59
N SER A 391 -21.53 11.42 16.71
CA SER A 391 -20.18 11.78 16.33
C SER A 391 -19.48 10.49 15.92
N ILE A 392 -19.08 10.42 14.65
CA ILE A 392 -18.34 9.30 14.09
C ILE A 392 -17.20 9.88 13.26
N VAL A 393 -15.98 9.44 13.53
CA VAL A 393 -14.79 9.88 12.81
C VAL A 393 -13.91 8.70 12.42
N PHE A 394 -13.29 8.79 11.25
CA PHE A 394 -12.22 7.92 10.82
C PHE A 394 -10.86 8.52 11.17
N ASN A 395 -10.04 7.76 11.88
CA ASN A 395 -8.76 8.20 12.44
C ASN A 395 -7.55 7.57 11.71
N GLY A 396 -7.68 7.32 10.41
CA GLY A 396 -6.53 6.99 9.56
C GLY A 396 -5.62 8.21 9.39
N VAL A 397 -4.33 8.01 9.61
CA VAL A 397 -3.37 9.12 9.71
C VAL A 397 -3.19 9.79 8.34
N ARG A 398 -3.14 9.02 7.25
CA ARG A 398 -3.00 9.58 5.90
C ARG A 398 -4.25 10.38 5.52
N ALA A 399 -5.44 9.83 5.75
CA ALA A 399 -6.70 10.50 5.45
C ALA A 399 -6.90 11.78 6.27
N MET A 400 -6.55 11.76 7.56
CA MET A 400 -6.59 12.95 8.42
C MET A 400 -5.70 14.08 7.91
N GLN A 401 -4.52 13.77 7.39
CA GLN A 401 -3.61 14.77 6.82
C GLN A 401 -4.21 15.45 5.58
N GLU A 402 -4.78 14.66 4.68
CA GLU A 402 -5.44 15.19 3.48
C GLU A 402 -6.66 16.03 3.84
N TYR A 403 -7.44 15.62 4.84
CA TYR A 403 -8.58 16.39 5.34
C TYR A 403 -8.14 17.73 5.97
N GLN A 404 -7.09 17.71 6.78
CA GLN A 404 -6.52 18.91 7.40
C GLN A 404 -5.90 19.86 6.38
N ALA A 405 -5.28 19.34 5.32
CA ALA A 405 -4.75 20.13 4.21
C ALA A 405 -5.84 20.93 3.48
N LEU A 406 -7.09 20.46 3.51
CA LEU A 406 -8.25 21.16 2.96
C LEU A 406 -8.96 22.09 3.97
N GLY A 407 -8.40 22.26 5.18
CA GLY A 407 -8.95 23.10 6.24
C GLY A 407 -9.84 22.36 7.24
N GLY A 408 -9.95 21.04 7.13
CA GLY A 408 -10.59 20.18 8.14
C GLY A 408 -9.78 20.11 9.45
N SER A 409 -10.36 19.49 10.47
CA SER A 409 -9.69 19.30 11.77
C SER A 409 -10.05 17.97 12.40
N GLY A 410 -9.11 17.33 13.11
CA GLY A 410 -9.33 16.05 13.78
C GLY A 410 -9.46 14.87 12.80
N GLY A 411 -10.23 13.85 13.21
CA GLY A 411 -10.58 12.70 12.37
C GLY A 411 -11.53 13.08 11.23
N VAL A 412 -11.53 12.30 10.14
CA VAL A 412 -12.39 12.54 8.98
C VAL A 412 -13.84 12.18 9.34
N PRO A 413 -14.82 13.10 9.23
CA PRO A 413 -16.19 12.82 9.65
C PRO A 413 -16.87 11.75 8.78
N VAL A 414 -17.46 10.75 9.44
CA VAL A 414 -18.26 9.69 8.82
C VAL A 414 -19.73 10.00 9.04
N GLN A 415 -20.58 9.60 8.10
CA GLN A 415 -22.01 9.85 8.15
C GLN A 415 -22.62 9.24 9.43
N GLN A 416 -23.45 10.03 10.10
CA GLN A 416 -23.97 9.79 11.44
C GLN A 416 -25.49 10.01 11.55
N ASP A 417 -26.02 9.86 12.77
CA ASP A 417 -27.40 10.18 13.16
C ASP A 417 -28.48 9.32 12.48
N GLY A 418 -28.15 8.09 12.11
CA GLY A 418 -29.09 7.16 11.46
C GLY A 418 -29.57 7.59 10.07
N ARG A 419 -28.91 8.60 9.47
CA ARG A 419 -29.15 9.04 8.09
C ARG A 419 -28.71 7.96 7.09
N PRO A 420 -29.20 7.99 5.83
CA PRO A 420 -28.71 7.07 4.81
C PRO A 420 -27.18 7.14 4.71
N GLY A 421 -26.53 5.98 4.62
CA GLY A 421 -25.07 5.89 4.64
C GLY A 421 -24.40 5.92 6.00
N THR A 422 -25.16 5.93 7.11
CA THR A 422 -24.57 5.97 8.46
C THR A 422 -23.54 4.87 8.64
N CYS A 423 -22.37 5.24 9.17
CA CYS A 423 -21.16 4.42 9.31
C CYS A 423 -20.42 4.09 8.01
N ALA A 424 -21.06 4.24 6.85
CA ALA A 424 -20.57 3.72 5.58
C ALA A 424 -20.07 4.76 4.59
N HIS A 425 -20.54 5.99 4.72
CA HIS A 425 -20.15 7.09 3.85
C HIS A 425 -19.43 8.17 4.63
N TRP A 426 -18.71 9.00 3.91
CA TRP A 426 -18.31 10.29 4.45
C TRP A 426 -19.51 11.14 4.79
N GLN A 427 -19.36 11.98 5.82
CA GLN A 427 -20.42 12.90 6.21
C GLN A 427 -20.59 13.98 5.13
N GLU A 428 -21.73 13.98 4.45
CA GLU A 428 -22.04 14.89 3.32
C GLU A 428 -21.79 16.36 3.70
N SER A 429 -22.22 16.79 4.89
CA SER A 429 -22.06 18.18 5.35
C SER A 429 -20.61 18.62 5.53
N SER A 430 -19.68 17.67 5.63
CA SER A 430 -18.27 17.90 5.91
C SER A 430 -17.38 17.69 4.69
N LEU A 431 -17.74 16.76 3.79
CA LEU A 431 -16.96 16.45 2.60
C LEU A 431 -17.61 16.89 1.28
N GLY A 432 -18.89 17.28 1.28
CA GLY A 432 -19.59 17.79 0.09
C GLY A 432 -19.65 16.76 -1.03
N ASP A 433 -19.05 17.09 -2.17
CA ASP A 433 -19.17 16.34 -3.43
C ASP A 433 -18.29 15.07 -3.51
N ASP A 434 -17.57 14.66 -2.46
CA ASP A 434 -16.70 13.46 -2.52
C ASP A 434 -17.47 12.22 -2.98
N ILE A 435 -16.85 11.39 -3.83
CA ILE A 435 -17.53 10.22 -4.40
C ILE A 435 -18.08 9.24 -3.35
N MET A 436 -17.50 9.17 -2.15
CA MET A 436 -17.92 8.26 -1.08
C MET A 436 -18.85 8.92 -0.04
N THR A 437 -19.45 10.07 -0.34
CA THR A 437 -20.59 10.58 0.43
C THR A 437 -21.90 9.90 -0.02
N THR A 438 -22.97 10.08 0.77
CA THR A 438 -24.27 9.44 0.53
C THR A 438 -24.97 9.95 -0.74
N PHE A 439 -24.67 11.16 -1.19
CA PHE A 439 -25.34 11.75 -2.33
C PHE A 439 -24.32 12.12 -3.40
N LEU A 440 -24.59 11.72 -4.64
CA LEU A 440 -23.87 12.29 -5.76
C LEU A 440 -24.34 13.73 -5.97
N THR A 441 -23.61 14.67 -5.39
CA THR A 441 -23.72 16.10 -5.55
C THR A 441 -22.60 16.57 -6.48
N GLY A 442 -22.95 17.35 -7.51
CA GLY A 442 -21.96 17.86 -8.47
C GLY A 442 -21.23 16.77 -9.28
N SER A 443 -19.89 16.78 -9.20
CA SER A 443 -19.03 16.00 -10.09
C SER A 443 -18.60 14.62 -9.55
N GLY A 444 -18.70 14.38 -8.23
CA GLY A 444 -18.25 13.14 -7.60
C GLY A 444 -16.75 12.87 -7.69
N PRO A 445 -15.84 13.79 -7.31
CA PRO A 445 -14.41 13.53 -7.28
C PRO A 445 -14.04 12.33 -6.41
N LEU A 446 -13.15 11.46 -6.90
CA LEU A 446 -12.45 10.49 -6.06
C LEU A 446 -11.34 11.24 -5.30
N SER A 447 -11.66 11.83 -4.15
CA SER A 447 -10.74 12.77 -3.51
C SER A 447 -9.48 12.11 -2.96
N ARG A 448 -8.48 12.95 -2.71
CA ARG A 448 -7.26 12.57 -1.98
C ARG A 448 -7.55 11.99 -0.60
N ILE A 449 -8.61 12.42 0.08
CA ILE A 449 -9.02 11.86 1.39
C ILE A 449 -9.42 10.40 1.20
N THR A 450 -10.32 10.12 0.25
CA THR A 450 -10.81 8.77 -0.05
C THR A 450 -9.67 7.84 -0.51
N VAL A 451 -8.76 8.34 -1.35
CA VAL A 451 -7.57 7.56 -1.77
C VAL A 451 -6.65 7.28 -0.58
N ALA A 452 -6.38 8.28 0.27
CA ALA A 452 -5.53 8.10 1.45
C ALA A 452 -6.11 7.12 2.47
N THR A 453 -7.44 7.07 2.59
CA THR A 453 -8.15 6.06 3.39
C THR A 453 -7.85 4.64 2.95
N LEU A 454 -7.79 4.37 1.64
CA LEU A 454 -7.37 3.06 1.14
C LEU A 454 -5.94 2.72 1.59
N GLY A 455 -5.07 3.73 1.61
CA GLY A 455 -3.72 3.63 2.20
C GLY A 455 -3.72 3.25 3.69
N ASP A 456 -4.59 3.90 4.48
CA ASP A 456 -4.71 3.64 5.92
C ASP A 456 -5.27 2.24 6.26
N ILE A 457 -6.05 1.64 5.35
CA ILE A 457 -6.62 0.29 5.55
C ILE A 457 -5.76 -0.83 4.97
N GLY A 458 -4.67 -0.51 4.24
CA GLY A 458 -3.65 -1.49 3.84
C GLY A 458 -3.32 -1.56 2.35
N TYR A 459 -3.98 -0.78 1.49
CA TYR A 459 -3.58 -0.69 0.08
C TYR A 459 -2.36 0.20 -0.10
N ARG A 460 -1.63 0.00 -1.20
CA ARG A 460 -0.61 0.96 -1.63
C ARG A 460 -1.20 1.91 -2.65
N VAL A 461 -1.16 3.19 -2.34
CA VAL A 461 -1.92 4.19 -3.09
C VAL A 461 -1.07 5.37 -3.53
N ASN A 462 -1.41 5.92 -4.70
CA ASN A 462 -0.94 7.23 -5.14
C ASN A 462 -1.98 8.29 -4.77
N VAL A 463 -1.85 8.87 -3.57
CA VAL A 463 -2.74 9.94 -3.09
C VAL A 463 -2.76 11.14 -4.03
N ALA A 464 -1.65 11.44 -4.71
CA ALA A 464 -1.59 12.56 -5.65
C ALA A 464 -2.41 12.34 -6.94
N ALA A 465 -2.83 11.10 -7.22
CA ALA A 465 -3.78 10.78 -8.29
C ALA A 465 -5.26 10.90 -7.85
N GLY A 466 -5.51 11.31 -6.59
CA GLY A 466 -6.83 11.72 -6.12
C GLY A 466 -7.25 13.05 -6.73
N ASP A 467 -8.54 13.20 -6.98
CA ASP A 467 -9.13 14.40 -7.55
C ASP A 467 -9.15 15.55 -6.52
N PRO A 468 -9.07 16.81 -6.96
CA PRO A 468 -9.27 17.95 -6.06
C PRO A 468 -10.66 17.94 -5.43
N LEU A 469 -10.74 18.27 -4.15
CA LEU A 469 -11.98 18.45 -3.39
C LEU A 469 -11.94 19.80 -2.67
N THR A 470 -13.09 20.47 -2.55
CA THR A 470 -13.25 21.67 -1.71
C THR A 470 -14.28 21.36 -0.63
N LEU A 471 -13.90 21.52 0.64
CA LEU A 471 -14.81 21.27 1.75
C LEU A 471 -15.92 22.34 1.81
N PRO A 472 -17.15 21.96 2.22
CA PRO A 472 -18.20 22.94 2.49
C PRO A 472 -17.75 24.00 3.52
N GLY A 473 -18.06 25.27 3.26
CA GLY A 473 -17.81 26.38 4.20
C GLY A 473 -16.38 26.95 4.21
N THR A 474 -15.44 26.38 3.44
CA THR A 474 -14.06 26.94 3.31
C THR A 474 -13.90 27.87 2.09
N GLY A 475 -14.94 28.04 1.27
CA GLY A 475 -14.99 28.99 0.15
C GLY A 475 -15.63 30.35 0.50
N LEU A 476 -15.25 31.41 -0.23
CA LEU A 476 -15.68 32.81 0.00
C LEU A 476 -17.18 33.10 -0.16
N LEU A 477 -18.01 32.13 -0.54
CA LEU A 477 -19.47 32.24 -0.61
C LEU A 477 -20.07 30.85 -0.34
N ALA A 478 -20.58 30.60 0.87
CA ALA A 478 -21.25 29.34 1.21
C ALA A 478 -22.78 29.52 1.18
N PRO A 479 -23.51 28.94 0.22
CA PRO A 479 -24.91 28.65 0.43
C PRO A 479 -25.04 27.43 1.36
N THR A 480 -26.03 27.46 2.25
CA THR A 480 -26.52 26.29 2.97
C THR A 480 -26.86 25.18 1.97
N GLN A 481 -26.08 24.10 1.95
CA GLN A 481 -26.39 22.92 1.13
C GLN A 481 -27.63 22.23 1.70
N GLN A 482 -28.75 22.46 1.04
CA GLN A 482 -29.92 21.59 1.13
C GLN A 482 -29.58 20.30 0.37
N GLU A 483 -29.89 19.14 0.95
CA GLU A 483 -29.73 17.79 0.38
C GLU A 483 -30.36 17.70 -1.02
N LYS A 484 -29.58 18.00 -2.07
CA LYS A 484 -29.99 17.96 -3.47
C LYS A 484 -28.93 17.22 -4.27
N GLY A 485 -29.02 15.90 -4.24
CA GLY A 485 -28.18 14.99 -5.02
C GLY A 485 -28.90 13.67 -5.30
N LEU A 486 -28.30 12.84 -6.14
CA LEU A 486 -28.77 11.48 -6.36
C LEU A 486 -28.32 10.61 -5.17
N GLU A 487 -29.26 10.15 -4.34
CA GLU A 487 -28.96 9.32 -3.16
C GLU A 487 -28.47 7.92 -3.58
N PHE A 488 -27.33 7.49 -3.06
CA PHE A 488 -26.90 6.10 -3.10
C PHE A 488 -27.70 5.30 -2.08
N LYS A 489 -28.83 4.75 -2.52
CA LYS A 489 -29.58 3.77 -1.73
C LYS A 489 -28.97 2.40 -2.00
N GLU A 490 -28.20 1.93 -1.04
CA GLU A 490 -27.42 0.70 -1.13
C GLU A 490 -27.68 -0.24 0.06
N HIS A 491 -27.23 -1.49 -0.09
CA HIS A 491 -27.17 -2.47 0.97
C HIS A 491 -25.75 -3.04 1.02
N ILE A 492 -25.10 -2.89 2.17
CA ILE A 492 -23.72 -3.34 2.36
C ILE A 492 -23.69 -4.87 2.42
N ILE A 493 -22.98 -5.46 1.46
CA ILE A 493 -22.73 -6.90 1.41
C ILE A 493 -21.49 -7.22 2.24
N LYS A 494 -21.64 -8.16 3.17
CA LYS A 494 -20.57 -8.59 4.08
C LYS A 494 -19.76 -9.74 3.48
N GLY A 495 -18.45 -9.60 3.54
CA GLY A 495 -17.52 -10.63 3.11
C GLY A 495 -17.35 -11.75 4.14
N ILE A 496 -17.02 -12.94 3.66
CA ILE A 496 -16.57 -14.07 4.50
C ILE A 496 -15.04 -14.07 4.51
N VAL A 497 -14.44 -14.28 5.69
CA VAL A 497 -12.98 -14.46 5.82
C VAL A 497 -12.60 -15.88 5.43
N VAL A 498 -11.64 -16.04 4.52
CA VAL A 498 -11.20 -17.35 4.03
C VAL A 498 -9.90 -17.77 4.71
N PRO A 499 -9.89 -18.82 5.56
CA PRO A 499 -8.67 -19.26 6.25
C PRO A 499 -7.57 -19.67 5.27
N GLY A 500 -6.32 -19.29 5.56
CA GLY A 500 -5.16 -19.63 4.73
C GLY A 500 -4.90 -18.69 3.54
N THR A 501 -5.52 -17.51 3.55
CA THR A 501 -5.36 -16.44 2.52
C THR A 501 -4.80 -15.15 3.11
#